data_AF-A0A7W1BA47-F1
#
_entry.id   AF-A0A7W1BA47-F1
#
_cell.length_a   1.000
_cell.length_b   1.000
_cell.length_c   1.000
_cell.angle_alpha   90.00
_cell.angle_beta   90.00
_cell.angle_gamma   90.00
#
_symmetry.space_group_name_H-M   'P 1'
#
loop_
_entity.id
_entity.type
_entity.pdbx_description
1 polymer ?
#
loop_
_entity_poly.entity_id
_entity_poly.type
_entity_poly.pdbx_seq_one_letter_code
_entity_poly.pdbx_strand_id
1 'polypeptide(L)' 'MNVVSATAFPAYVVWELTLRCDHACTHCGSRAGVARDDELSTDEALGVVDQLAAMGAREV' A
#
# COMPACT_ATOMS: atom_id res chain seq x y z
N MET A 1 6.66 30.74 -8.45
CA MET A 1 6.27 29.75 -7.41
C MET A 1 7.15 28.53 -7.59
N ASN A 2 8.19 28.40 -6.77
CA ASN A 2 8.99 27.18 -6.71
C ASN A 2 8.31 26.24 -5.71
N VAL A 3 7.65 25.18 -6.20
CA VAL A 3 6.88 24.22 -5.39
C VAL A 3 7.73 23.11 -4.77
N VAL A 4 9.05 23.07 -5.04
CA VAL A 4 9.93 22.01 -4.55
C VAL A 4 11.10 22.62 -3.79
N SER A 5 10.84 22.91 -2.51
CA SER A 5 11.84 23.37 -1.53
C SER A 5 12.32 22.24 -0.60
N ALA A 6 11.59 21.12 -0.54
CA ALA A 6 11.89 19.98 0.35
C ALA A 6 12.22 18.70 -0.43
N THR A 7 13.05 17.83 0.16
CA THR A 7 13.28 16.47 -0.32
C THR A 7 11.97 15.71 -0.42
N ALA A 8 11.75 15.00 -1.53
CA ALA A 8 10.53 14.23 -1.74
C ALA A 8 10.42 13.07 -0.74
N PHE A 9 9.20 12.84 -0.23
CA PHE A 9 8.86 11.74 0.67
C PHE A 9 7.43 11.25 0.37
N PRO A 10 7.07 10.00 0.69
CA PRO A 10 5.75 9.44 0.36
C PRO A 10 4.69 9.90 1.37
N ALA A 11 4.17 11.11 1.22
CA ALA A 11 3.21 11.66 2.20
C ALA A 11 1.96 10.77 2.40
N TYR A 12 1.47 10.14 1.33
CA TYR A 12 0.31 9.24 1.32
C TYR A 12 0.65 7.99 0.52
N VAL A 13 0.36 6.80 1.07
CA VAL A 13 0.67 5.51 0.45
C VAL A 13 -0.62 4.71 0.29
N VAL A 14 -0.95 4.30 -0.92
CA VAL A 14 -2.00 3.28 -1.13
C VAL A 14 -1.33 1.92 -1.19
N TRP A 15 -1.75 1.02 -0.33
CA TRP A 15 -1.19 -0.32 -0.26
C TRP A 15 -2.28 -1.40 -0.31
N GLU A 16 -2.17 -2.26 -1.31
CA GLU A 16 -2.98 -3.47 -1.42
C GLU A 16 -2.38 -4.58 -0.55
N LEU A 17 -2.96 -4.80 0.63
CA LEU A 17 -2.53 -5.86 1.56
C LEU A 17 -2.80 -7.27 1.01
N THR A 18 -3.93 -7.45 0.32
CA THR A 18 -4.34 -8.72 -0.28
C THR A 18 -5.24 -8.46 -1.48
N LEU A 19 -5.18 -9.33 -2.49
CA LEU A 19 -6.19 -9.41 -3.55
C LEU A 19 -7.37 -10.30 -3.18
N ARG A 20 -7.33 -10.99 -2.03
CA ARG A 20 -8.45 -11.83 -1.61
C ARG A 20 -9.68 -10.97 -1.35
N CYS A 21 -10.75 -11.22 -2.09
CA CYS A 21 -12.03 -10.56 -1.95
C CYS A 21 -13.16 -11.57 -2.22
N ASP A 22 -14.22 -11.53 -1.43
CA ASP A 22 -15.40 -12.39 -1.55
C ASP A 22 -16.40 -11.90 -2.62
N HIS A 23 -16.07 -10.81 -3.32
CA HIS A 23 -16.86 -10.24 -4.40
C HIS A 23 -16.12 -10.28 -5.76
N ALA A 24 -16.89 -10.38 -6.85
CA ALA A 24 -16.39 -10.41 -8.23
C ALA A 24 -16.94 -9.22 -9.05
N CYS A 25 -16.70 -7.99 -8.57
CA CYS A 25 -17.26 -6.78 -9.16
C CYS A 25 -16.70 -6.50 -10.57
N THR A 26 -17.57 -6.28 -11.57
CA THR A 26 -17.17 -5.97 -12.96
C THR A 26 -16.34 -4.69 -13.10
N HIS A 27 -16.46 -3.76 -12.15
CA HIS A 27 -15.75 -2.48 -12.13
C HIS A 27 -14.53 -2.49 -11.19
N CYS A 28 -14.07 -3.67 -10.73
CA CYS A 28 -12.94 -3.75 -9.79
C CYS A 28 -11.62 -3.35 -10.47
N GLY A 29 -11.04 -2.21 -10.06
CA GLY A 29 -9.76 -1.73 -10.57
C GLY A 29 -8.59 -2.68 -10.27
N SER A 30 -8.57 -3.25 -9.06
CA SER A 30 -7.56 -4.23 -8.62
C SER A 30 -7.73 -5.61 -9.23
N ARG A 31 -8.91 -5.92 -9.80
CA ARG A 31 -9.28 -7.27 -10.26
C ARG A 31 -9.13 -8.30 -9.13
N ALA A 32 -9.59 -7.93 -7.94
CA ALA A 32 -9.54 -8.75 -6.73
C ALA A 32 -10.42 -10.00 -6.85
N GLY A 33 -10.10 -11.01 -6.03
CA GLY A 33 -10.78 -12.29 -5.95
C GLY A 33 -9.98 -13.27 -5.11
N VAL A 34 -9.02 -13.97 -5.72
CA VAL A 34 -8.09 -14.86 -4.99
C VAL A 34 -6.87 -14.07 -4.49
N ALA A 35 -6.32 -14.51 -3.36
CA ALA A 35 -5.02 -14.02 -2.89
C ALA A 35 -3.94 -14.30 -3.94
N ARG A 36 -2.90 -13.46 -4.01
CA ARG A 36 -1.67 -13.82 -4.74
C ARG A 36 -0.89 -14.88 -3.96
N ASP A 37 -0.08 -15.66 -4.66
CA ASP A 37 0.72 -16.73 -4.06
C ASP A 37 1.83 -16.19 -3.13
N ASP A 38 2.23 -14.93 -3.31
CA ASP A 38 3.36 -14.26 -2.66
C ASP A 38 2.95 -13.00 -1.88
N GLU A 39 1.73 -12.98 -1.33
CA GLU A 39 1.32 -11.92 -0.40
C GLU A 39 2.15 -11.95 0.89
N LEU A 40 2.43 -10.77 1.44
CA LEU A 40 3.15 -10.66 2.71
C LEU A 40 2.36 -11.34 3.84
N SER A 41 3.07 -12.04 4.69
CA SER A 41 2.55 -12.43 5.99
C SER A 41 2.23 -11.19 6.84
N THR A 42 1.43 -11.37 7.90
CA THR A 42 1.10 -10.28 8.81
C THR A 42 2.34 -9.66 9.46
N ASP A 43 3.34 -10.47 9.83
CA ASP A 43 4.57 -9.98 10.46
C ASP A 43 5.41 -9.16 9.47
N GLU A 44 5.52 -9.63 8.21
CA GLU A 44 6.19 -8.87 7.15
C GLU A 44 5.46 -7.55 6.86
N ALA A 45 4.12 -7.58 6.84
CA ALA A 45 3.29 -6.40 6.64
C ALA A 45 3.50 -5.36 7.77
N LEU A 46 3.57 -5.79 9.02
CA LEU A 46 3.91 -4.90 10.15
C LEU A 46 5.34 -4.34 10.01
N GLY A 47 6.29 -5.14 9.53
CA GLY A 47 7.63 -4.66 9.20
C GLY A 47 7.65 -3.58 8.11
N VAL A 48 6.75 -3.65 7.12
CA VAL A 48 6.58 -2.59 6.12
C VAL A 48 6.05 -1.30 6.74
N VAL A 49 5.15 -1.37 7.73
CA VAL A 49 4.66 -0.17 8.45
C VAL A 49 5.82 0.60 9.08
N ASP A 50 6.75 -0.09 9.73
CA ASP A 50 7.95 0.54 10.31
C ASP A 50 8.83 1.19 9.24
N GLN A 51 8.99 0.54 8.08
CA GLN A 51 9.74 1.08 6.96
C GLN A 51 9.08 2.35 6.38
N LEU A 52 7.76 2.34 6.20
CA LEU A 52 7.00 3.51 5.71
C LEU A 52 7.08 4.68 6.69
N ALA A 53 6.99 4.41 7.99
CA ALA A 53 7.16 5.41 9.02
C ALA A 53 8.58 6.02 8.99
N ALA A 54 9.62 5.20 8.83
CA ALA A 54 11.00 5.65 8.67
C ALA A 54 11.22 6.51 7.42
N MET A 55 10.46 6.27 6.35
CA MET A 55 10.45 7.09 5.13
C MET A 55 9.68 8.42 5.27
N GLY A 56 8.99 8.63 6.39
CA GLY A 56 8.20 9.84 6.65
C GLY A 56 6.81 9.82 6.04
N ALA A 57 6.26 8.63 5.74
CA ALA A 57 4.86 8.51 5.35
C ALA A 57 3.94 9.03 6.47
N ARG A 58 2.87 9.72 6.08
CA ARG A 58 1.95 10.36 7.04
C ARG A 58 0.61 9.65 7.12
N GLU A 59 0.24 8.94 6.06
CA GLU A 59 -1.01 8.22 5.94
C GLU A 59 -0.81 7.04 4.99
N VAL A 60 -1.47 5.93 5.35
CA VAL A 60 -1.54 4.67 4.60
C VAL A 60 -3.00 4.25 4.55
#